data_AF-A0A2W6C2N5-F1
#
_entry.id   AF-A0A2W6C2N5-F1
#
_cell.length_a   1.000
_cell.length_b   1.000
_cell.length_c   1.000
_cell.angle_alpha   90.00
_cell.angle_beta   90.00
_cell.angle_gamma   90.00
#
_symmetry.space_group_name_H-M   'P 1'
#
loop_
_entity.id
_entity.type
_entity.pdbx_description
1 polymer ?
#
loop_
_entity_poly.entity_id
_entity_poly.type
_entity_poly.pdbx_seq_one_letter_code
_entity_poly.pdbx_strand_id
1 'polypeptide(L)' 'MSYEVVVTREDDAWLADVPSVPGAHTYARSLPSLFASAREVIVLMDDLDDDAQVEVDVRFDESAL' A
#
# COMPACT_ATOMS: atom_id res chain seq x y z
N MET A 1 -9.41 12.11 -0.49
CA MET A 1 -9.85 10.88 -1.19
C MET A 1 -8.95 9.78 -0.66
N SER A 2 -9.52 8.66 -0.21
CA SER A 2 -8.76 7.63 0.48
C SER A 2 -8.62 6.39 -0.38
N TYR A 3 -7.43 5.80 -0.37
CA TYR A 3 -7.12 4.56 -1.09
C TYR A 3 -7.22 3.38 -0.14
N GLU A 4 -7.92 2.32 -0.53
CA GLU A 4 -7.87 1.06 0.21
C GLU A 4 -6.51 0.39 -0.03
N VAL A 5 -5.79 0.11 1.05
CA VAL A 5 -4.55 -0.67 1.02
C VAL A 5 -4.82 -2.03 1.66
N VAL A 6 -4.75 -3.08 0.85
CA VAL A 6 -4.90 -4.47 1.29
C VAL A 6 -3.54 -4.98 1.73
N VAL A 7 -3.41 -5.29 3.02
CA VAL A 7 -2.16 -5.74 3.64
C VAL A 7 -2.20 -7.24 3.88
N THR A 8 -1.19 -7.93 3.34
CA THR A 8 -0.99 -9.37 3.50
C THR A 8 0.34 -9.62 4.21
N ARG A 9 0.42 -10.68 5.03
CA ARG A 9 1.69 -11.14 5.59
C ARG A 9 2.14 -12.41 4.88
N GLU A 10 3.35 -12.38 4.34
CA GLU A 10 4.01 -13.55 3.77
C GLU A 10 5.37 -13.71 4.43
N ASP A 11 5.58 -14.82 5.14
CA ASP A 11 6.80 -15.10 5.90
C ASP A 11 7.21 -13.93 6.84
N ASP A 12 8.38 -13.33 6.57
CA ASP A 12 8.96 -12.19 7.27
C ASP A 12 8.77 -10.86 6.51
N ALA A 13 7.84 -10.80 5.56
CA ALA A 13 7.46 -9.60 4.81
C ALA A 13 5.97 -9.26 5.00
N TRP A 14 5.68 -7.98 4.79
CA TRP A 14 4.35 -7.47 4.56
C TRP A 14 4.24 -7.03 3.11
N LEU A 15 3.11 -7.32 2.48
CA LEU A 15 2.77 -6.91 1.13
C LEU A 15 1.60 -5.95 1.21
N ALA A 16 1.59 -4.97 0.30
CA ALA A 16 0.50 -4.03 0.13
C ALA A 16 0.08 -4.04 -1.34
N ASP A 17 -1.22 -4.20 -1.57
CA ASP A 17 -1.88 -4.02 -2.86
C ASP A 17 -2.90 -2.89 -2.74
N VAL A 18 -3.02 -2.06 -3.79
CA VAL A 18 -4.00 -0.98 -3.86
C VAL A 18 -4.95 -1.25 -5.03
N PRO A 19 -6.09 -1.92 -4.80
CA PRO A 19 -6.93 -2.44 -5.88
C PRO A 19 -7.45 -1.39 -6.87
N SER A 20 -7.60 -0.14 -6.41
CA SER A 20 -8.07 0.96 -7.24
C SER A 20 -6.99 1.58 -8.14
N VAL A 21 -5.70 1.26 -7.93
CA VAL A 21 -4.57 1.83 -8.67
C VAL A 21 -3.81 0.69 -9.36
N PRO A 22 -4.05 0.44 -10.66
CA PRO A 22 -3.42 -0.67 -11.38
C PRO A 22 -1.88 -0.64 -11.28
N GLY A 23 -1.31 -1.72 -10.77
CA GLY A 23 0.14 -1.87 -10.62
C GLY A 23 0.73 -1.23 -9.36
N ALA A 24 -0.08 -0.62 -8.49
CA ALA A 24 0.34 -0.16 -7.18
C ALA A 24 0.39 -1.33 -6.19
N HIS A 25 1.51 -2.05 -6.22
CA HIS A 25 1.84 -3.08 -5.24
C HIS A 25 3.26 -2.87 -4.71
N THR A 26 3.48 -3.16 -3.44
CA THR A 26 4.79 -3.02 -2.79
C THR A 26 4.94 -4.00 -1.63
N TYR A 27 6.15 -4.10 -1.08
CA TYR A 27 6.42 -4.94 0.09
C TYR A 27 7.46 -4.29 1.00
N ALA A 28 7.43 -4.66 2.29
CA ALA A 28 8.43 -4.22 3.26
C ALA A 28 8.56 -5.21 4.42
N ARG A 29 9.66 -5.10 5.18
CA ARG A 29 9.92 -5.92 6.39
C ARG A 29 9.19 -5.42 7.65
N SER A 30 8.55 -4.27 7.59
CA SER A 30 7.80 -3.69 8.71
C SER A 30 6.58 -2.92 8.21
N LEU A 31 5.52 -2.87 9.02
CA LEU A 31 4.30 -2.11 8.69
C LEU A 31 4.56 -0.61 8.46
N PRO A 32 5.37 0.10 9.27
CA PRO A 32 5.66 1.51 9.00
C PRO A 32 6.34 1.74 7.64
N SER A 33 7.32 0.89 7.29
CA SER A 33 7.97 0.96 5.97
C SER A 33 6.98 0.62 4.86
N LEU A 34 6.10 -0.37 5.07
CA LEU A 34 5.08 -0.73 4.09
C LEU A 34 4.14 0.45 3.80
N PHE A 35 3.65 1.14 4.84
CA PHE A 35 2.75 2.28 4.65
C PHE A 35 3.42 3.47 3.97
N ALA A 36 4.71 3.70 4.22
CA ALA A 36 5.49 4.69 3.49
C ALA A 36 5.58 4.30 2.01
N SER A 37 6.02 3.07 1.71
CA SER A 37 6.12 2.59 0.32
C SER A 37 4.77 2.51 -0.39
N ALA A 38 3.67 2.23 0.33
CA ALA A 38 2.33 2.21 -0.25
C ALA A 38 1.92 3.61 -0.73
N ARG A 39 2.23 4.66 0.04
CA ARG A 39 1.99 6.05 -0.37
C ARG A 39 2.84 6.43 -1.57
N GLU A 40 4.12 6.07 -1.57
CA GLU A 40 5.04 6.34 -2.69
C GLU A 40 4.57 5.66 -3.98
N VAL A 41 4.18 4.38 -3.90
CA VAL A 41 3.71 3.66 -5.09
C VAL A 41 2.36 4.16 -5.58
N ILE A 42 1.46 4.65 -4.70
CA ILE A 42 0.22 5.31 -5.11
C ILE A 42 0.54 6.60 -5.88
N VAL A 43 1.39 7.47 -5.33
CA VAL A 43 1.78 8.72 -6.01
C VAL A 43 2.36 8.44 -7.38
N LEU A 44 3.26 7.45 -7.48
CA LEU A 44 3.89 7.07 -8.74
C LEU A 44 2.90 6.46 -9.75
N MET A 45 2.06 5.53 -9.33
CA MET A 45 1.24 4.73 -10.24
C MET A 45 -0.08 5.42 -10.63
N ASP A 46 -0.58 6.33 -9.79
CA ASP A 46 -1.76 7.15 -10.06
C ASP A 46 -1.39 8.52 -10.66
N ASP A 47 -0.12 8.73 -11.02
CA ASP A 47 0.42 9.93 -11.68
C ASP A 47 0.05 11.23 -10.91
N LEU A 48 0.23 11.20 -9.59
CA LEU A 48 -0.04 12.33 -8.71
C LEU A 48 1.19 13.26 -8.62
N ASP A 49 0.96 14.50 -8.21
CA ASP A 49 2.04 15.41 -7.86
C ASP A 49 2.91 14.84 -6.71
N ASP A 50 4.22 15.09 -6.74
CA ASP A 50 5.19 14.56 -5.76
C ASP A 50 4.87 14.93 -4.30
N ASP A 51 4.16 16.05 -4.07
CA ASP A 51 3.75 16.54 -2.75
C ASP A 51 2.30 16.21 -2.38
N ALA A 52 1.62 15.39 -3.20
CA ALA A 52 0.25 14.97 -2.97
C ALA A 52 0.08 14.30 -1.61
N GLN A 53 -0.94 14.76 -0.88
CA GLN A 53 -1.31 14.17 0.41
C GLN A 53 -2.24 12.98 0.18
N VAL A 54 -1.67 11.78 0.26
CA VAL A 54 -2.43 10.52 0.12
C VAL A 54 -3.01 10.11 1.47
N GLU A 55 -4.32 9.90 1.54
CA GLU A 55 -4.98 9.23 2.66
C GLU A 55 -5.15 7.74 2.33
N VAL A 56 -4.92 6.86 3.31
CA VAL A 56 -5.04 5.41 3.12
C VAL A 56 -5.91 4.79 4.20
N ASP A 57 -6.81 3.91 3.79
CA ASP A 57 -7.58 3.03 4.66
C ASP A 57 -7.01 1.63 4.58
N VAL A 58 -6.56 1.09 5.71
CA VAL A 58 -5.85 -0.20 5.75
C VAL A 58 -6.82 -1.32 6.07
N ARG A 59 -6.83 -2.34 5.21
CA ARG A 59 -7.53 -3.61 5.44
C ARG A 59 -6.51 -4.74 5.45
N PHE A 60 -6.52 -5.56 6.50
CA PHE A 60 -5.71 -6.78 6.52
C PHE A 60 -6.46 -7.91 5.81
N ASP A 61 -5.76 -8.69 5.00
CA ASP A 61 -6.32 -9.90 4.44
C ASP A 61 -6.33 -11.02 5.50
N GLU A 62 -7.52 -11.31 6.01
CA GLU A 62 -7.74 -12.35 7.01
C GLU A 62 -7.56 -13.77 6.45
N SER A 63 -7.52 -13.94 5.12
CA SER A 63 -7.28 -15.25 4.51
C SER A 63 -5.81 -15.67 4.51
N ALA A 64 -4.91 -14.75 4.85
CA ALA A 64 -3.45 -14.95 4.90
C ALA A 64 -2.87 -15.03 6.32
N LEU A 65 -3.72 -15.00 7.35
CA LEU A 65 -3.35 -15.18 8.77
C LEU A 65 -3.62 -16.62 9.23
#